data_AF-A0A2P1EG49-F1
#
_entry.id   AF-A0A2P1EG49-F1
#
_cell.length_a   1.000
_cell.length_b   1.000
_cell.length_c   1.000
_cell.angle_alpha   90.00
_cell.angle_beta   90.00
_cell.angle_gamma   90.00
#
_symmetry.space_group_name_H-M   'P 1'
#
loop_
_entity.id
_entity.type
_entity.pdbx_description
1 polymer ?
#
loop_
_entity_poly.entity_id
_entity_poly.type
_entity_poly.pdbx_seq_one_letter_code
_entity_poly.pdbx_strand_id
1 'polypeptide(L)'
;SYQIEGAVDEDGKGLSIWDTYAHTPGNIKNDENGDVANDHYHRYKEDVALMQDIGANAYRFSIAWPRIFPEGTGTPNPKGVDFYKRLVDELLDAGIEPFATLYHWDLPQ
;
A
#
# COMPACT_ATOMS: atom_id res chain seq x y z
N SER A 1 3.22 -0.85 -1.42
CA SER A 1 1.87 -1.38 -1.28
C SER A 1 1.85 -2.77 -0.67
N TYR A 2 1.69 -3.85 -1.45
CA TYR A 2 1.26 -5.18 -0.95
C TYR A 2 2.11 -5.73 0.21
N GLN A 3 3.42 -5.47 0.19
CA GLN A 3 4.35 -5.98 1.20
C GLN A 3 4.18 -5.37 2.60
N ILE A 4 3.58 -4.18 2.73
CA ILE A 4 3.54 -3.44 4.01
C ILE A 4 2.15 -2.91 4.39
N GLU A 5 1.28 -2.64 3.41
CA GLU A 5 0.02 -1.93 3.67
C GLU A 5 -0.96 -2.74 4.51
N GLY A 6 -1.21 -3.99 4.14
CA GLY A 6 -2.36 -4.73 4.66
C GLY A 6 -3.69 -4.10 4.23
N ALA A 7 -4.71 -4.28 5.08
CA ALA A 7 -6.06 -3.77 4.87
C ALA A 7 -6.61 -4.22 3.50
N VAL A 8 -6.51 -5.53 3.25
CA VAL A 8 -6.71 -6.16 1.94
C VAL A 8 -8.12 -5.98 1.38
N ASP A 9 -9.13 -5.97 2.24
CA ASP A 9 -10.56 -5.87 1.94
C ASP A 9 -11.21 -4.59 2.48
N GLU A 10 -10.40 -3.63 2.94
CA GLU A 10 -10.88 -2.37 3.49
C GLU A 10 -11.03 -1.28 2.44
N ASP A 11 -11.96 -0.36 2.72
CA ASP A 11 -12.16 0.87 1.96
C ASP A 11 -12.30 0.70 0.45
N GLY A 12 -12.80 -0.47 0.01
CA GLY A 12 -13.10 -0.77 -1.39
C GLY A 12 -11.90 -1.15 -2.23
N LYS A 13 -10.77 -1.58 -1.63
CA LYS A 13 -9.65 -2.16 -2.38
C LYS A 13 -10.10 -3.45 -3.08
N GLY A 14 -9.72 -3.60 -4.35
CA GLY A 14 -9.87 -4.85 -5.11
C GLY A 14 -8.75 -5.87 -4.82
N LEU A 15 -8.90 -7.07 -5.37
CA LEU A 15 -7.83 -8.08 -5.33
C LEU A 15 -6.79 -7.80 -6.41
N SER A 16 -5.53 -8.03 -6.07
CA SER A 16 -4.42 -8.16 -7.01
C SER A 16 -4.13 -9.63 -7.30
N ILE A 17 -3.31 -9.87 -8.32
CA ILE A 17 -2.74 -11.18 -8.61
C ILE A 17 -1.95 -11.76 -7.42
N TRP A 18 -1.36 -10.92 -6.56
CA TRP A 18 -0.64 -11.36 -5.37
C TRP A 18 -1.58 -11.82 -4.26
N ASP A 19 -2.75 -11.21 -4.13
CA ASP A 19 -3.78 -11.67 -3.21
C ASP A 19 -4.20 -13.10 -3.59
N THR A 20 -4.52 -13.34 -4.86
CA THR A 20 -4.87 -14.69 -5.36
C THR A 20 -3.70 -15.68 -5.22
N TYR A 21 -2.49 -15.26 -5.61
CA TYR A 21 -1.30 -16.12 -5.59
C TYR A 21 -0.93 -16.55 -4.15
N ALA A 22 -0.98 -15.63 -3.19
CA ALA A 22 -0.64 -15.90 -1.80
C ALA A 22 -1.67 -16.78 -1.08
N HIS A 23 -2.95 -16.68 -1.46
CA HIS A 23 -4.02 -17.53 -0.92
C HIS A 23 -4.07 -18.94 -1.54
N THR A 24 -3.19 -19.25 -2.50
CA THR A 24 -3.10 -20.59 -3.09
C THR A 24 -2.17 -21.47 -2.25
N PRO A 25 -2.64 -22.61 -1.69
CA PRO A 25 -1.83 -23.45 -0.80
C PRO A 25 -0.50 -23.87 -1.43
N GLY A 26 0.59 -23.71 -0.68
CA GLY A 26 1.95 -24.10 -1.09
C GLY A 26 2.68 -23.11 -2.01
N ASN A 27 2.05 -22.01 -2.43
CA ASN A 27 2.73 -20.95 -3.19
C ASN A 27 3.63 -20.08 -2.30
N ILE A 28 3.24 -19.88 -1.05
CA ILE A 28 3.99 -19.08 -0.07
C ILE A 28 4.42 -19.97 1.08
N LYS A 29 5.61 -19.68 1.62
CA LYS A 29 6.12 -20.35 2.81
C LYS A 29 5.12 -20.18 3.95
N ASN A 30 4.78 -21.29 4.62
CA ASN A 30 3.82 -21.32 5.72
C ASN A 30 2.41 -20.81 5.36
N ASP A 31 2.05 -20.73 4.08
CA ASP A 31 0.79 -20.14 3.60
C ASP A 31 0.54 -18.71 4.13
N GLU A 32 1.61 -17.93 4.29
CA GLU A 32 1.54 -16.51 4.67
C GLU A 32 0.96 -15.64 3.55
N ASN A 33 0.34 -14.51 3.89
CA ASN A 33 -0.26 -13.58 2.94
C ASN A 33 -0.06 -12.10 3.33
N GLY A 34 -0.52 -11.19 2.47
CA GLY A 34 -0.40 -9.75 2.65
C GLY A 34 -1.59 -9.08 3.33
N ASP A 35 -2.50 -9.85 3.95
CA ASP A 35 -3.80 -9.32 4.40
C ASP A 35 -3.66 -8.23 5.45
N VAL A 36 -2.74 -8.45 6.40
CA VAL A 36 -2.38 -7.51 7.45
C VAL A 36 -0.99 -6.91 7.21
N ALA A 37 -0.02 -7.72 6.78
CA ALA A 37 1.37 -7.31 6.57
C ALA A 37 1.95 -6.53 7.79
N ASN A 38 2.46 -5.32 7.57
CA ASN A 38 2.93 -4.41 8.62
C ASN A 38 1.85 -3.44 9.11
N ASP A 39 0.63 -3.55 8.59
CA ASP A 39 -0.49 -2.68 8.94
C ASP A 39 -0.21 -1.19 8.66
N HIS A 40 0.64 -0.91 7.66
CA HIS A 40 1.02 0.45 7.28
C HIS A 40 -0.18 1.29 6.84
N TYR A 41 -1.24 0.67 6.31
CA TYR A 41 -2.48 1.37 5.95
C TYR A 41 -3.04 2.19 7.12
N HIS A 42 -2.98 1.65 8.34
CA HIS A 42 -3.42 2.31 9.57
C HIS A 42 -2.28 3.05 10.27
N ARG A 43 -1.06 2.52 10.21
CA ARG A 43 0.10 2.98 10.99
C ARG A 43 1.01 3.96 10.28
N TYR A 44 0.69 4.39 9.06
CA TYR A 44 1.59 5.22 8.24
C TYR A 44 2.14 6.45 8.96
N LYS A 45 1.40 7.07 9.89
CA LYS A 45 1.90 8.21 10.68
C LYS A 45 3.03 7.82 11.64
N GLU A 46 2.90 6.66 12.29
CA GLU A 46 3.96 6.11 13.15
C GLU A 46 5.20 5.80 12.30
N ASP A 47 5.00 5.21 11.12
CA ASP A 47 6.10 4.90 10.20
C ASP A 47 6.78 6.17 9.66
N VAL A 48 6.03 7.22 9.33
CA VAL A 48 6.60 8.51 8.90
C VAL A 48 7.37 9.19 10.04
N ALA A 49 6.85 9.15 11.27
CA ALA A 49 7.57 9.66 12.43
C ALA A 49 8.91 8.92 12.65
N LEU A 50 8.92 7.59 12.51
CA LEU A 50 10.14 6.79 12.58
C LEU A 50 11.13 7.15 11.45
N MET A 51 10.65 7.39 10.23
CA MET A 51 11.49 7.85 9.11
C MET A 51 12.15 9.20 9.41
N GLN A 52 11.40 10.12 10.03
CA GLN A 52 11.93 11.41 10.46
C GLN A 52 13.00 11.25 11.56
N ASP A 53 12.75 10.40 12.56
CA ASP A 53 13.68 10.15 13.67
C ASP A 53 15.03 9.56 13.21
N ILE A 54 15.02 8.72 12.18
CA ILE A 54 16.26 8.16 11.60
C ILE A 54 16.94 9.11 10.59
N GLY A 55 16.35 10.29 10.33
CA GLY A 55 16.89 11.29 9.41
C GLY A 55 16.75 10.94 7.93
N ALA A 56 15.73 10.18 7.56
CA ALA A 56 15.44 9.90 6.15
C ALA A 56 15.04 11.20 5.43
N ASN A 57 15.55 11.41 4.22
CA ASN A 57 15.24 12.57 3.38
C ASN A 57 14.22 12.27 2.26
N ALA A 58 13.93 10.99 2.05
CA ALA A 58 13.09 10.50 0.97
C ALA A 58 12.43 9.19 1.39
N TYR A 59 11.20 8.98 0.95
CA TYR A 59 10.50 7.71 1.10
C TYR A 59 9.99 7.22 -0.25
N ARG A 60 10.57 6.11 -0.71
CA ARG A 60 10.07 5.40 -1.89
C ARG A 60 8.98 4.43 -1.47
N PHE A 61 7.77 4.69 -1.93
CA PHE A 61 6.62 3.80 -1.77
C PHE A 61 6.05 3.40 -3.13
N SER A 62 5.15 2.43 -3.14
CA SER A 62 4.36 2.09 -4.33
C SER A 62 2.88 2.28 -4.07
N ILE A 63 2.17 2.73 -5.10
CA ILE A 63 0.72 2.90 -5.08
C ILE A 63 0.08 1.57 -5.47
N ALA A 64 -0.79 1.03 -4.64
CA ALA A 64 -1.58 -0.15 -4.95
C ALA A 64 -2.61 0.16 -6.03
N TRP A 65 -2.38 -0.33 -7.25
CA TRP A 65 -3.34 -0.21 -8.35
C TRP A 65 -4.75 -0.65 -7.93
N PRO A 66 -4.98 -1.86 -7.34
CA PRO A 66 -6.34 -2.28 -6.98
C PRO A 66 -6.98 -1.44 -5.87
N ARG A 67 -6.20 -0.63 -5.13
CA ARG A 67 -6.77 0.34 -4.18
C ARG A 67 -7.29 1.58 -4.89
N ILE A 68 -6.66 1.99 -6.00
CA ILE A 68 -7.12 3.13 -6.82
C ILE A 68 -8.21 2.69 -7.80
N PHE A 69 -8.02 1.61 -8.54
CA PHE A 69 -9.00 1.04 -9.46
C PHE A 69 -9.24 -0.43 -9.10
N PRO A 70 -10.30 -0.75 -8.33
CA PRO A 70 -10.55 -2.11 -7.84
C PRO A 70 -10.67 -3.16 -8.94
N GLU A 71 -11.32 -2.78 -10.05
CA GLU A 71 -11.45 -3.61 -11.27
C GLU A 71 -10.35 -3.31 -12.31
N GLY A 72 -9.26 -2.66 -11.88
CA GLY A 72 -8.13 -2.21 -12.69
C GLY A 72 -8.38 -1.07 -13.66
N THR A 73 -9.64 -0.75 -13.98
CA THR A 73 -10.04 0.38 -14.82
C THR A 73 -11.30 1.05 -14.28
N GLY A 74 -11.73 2.14 -14.92
CA GLY A 74 -12.99 2.81 -14.61
C GLY A 74 -12.84 4.00 -13.67
N THR A 75 -13.76 4.13 -12.72
CA THR A 75 -13.77 5.26 -11.77
C THR A 75 -12.81 4.97 -10.61
N PRO A 76 -11.91 5.91 -10.25
CA PRO A 76 -11.05 5.73 -9.09
C PRO A 76 -11.87 5.58 -7.81
N ASN A 77 -11.46 4.68 -6.93
CA ASN A 77 -11.97 4.54 -5.57
C ASN A 77 -11.51 5.77 -4.74
N PRO A 78 -12.43 6.66 -4.31
CA PRO A 78 -12.07 7.88 -3.61
C PRO A 78 -11.31 7.63 -2.31
N LYS A 79 -11.69 6.59 -1.55
CA LYS A 79 -11.03 6.27 -0.28
C LYS A 79 -9.59 5.78 -0.49
N GLY A 80 -9.35 5.04 -1.57
CA GLY A 80 -8.01 4.63 -1.97
C GLY A 80 -7.13 5.82 -2.32
N VAL A 81 -7.67 6.78 -3.07
CA VAL A 81 -6.98 8.04 -3.37
C VAL A 81 -6.68 8.83 -2.09
N ASP A 82 -7.66 8.90 -1.17
CA ASP A 82 -7.52 9.62 0.09
C ASP A 82 -6.40 9.07 0.98
N PHE A 83 -6.18 7.74 0.99
CA PHE A 83 -5.05 7.15 1.71
C PHE A 83 -3.70 7.68 1.23
N TYR A 84 -3.43 7.63 -0.09
CA TYR A 84 -2.16 8.11 -0.62
C TYR A 84 -2.02 9.63 -0.51
N LYS A 85 -3.14 10.38 -0.63
CA LYS A 85 -3.12 11.81 -0.37
C LYS A 85 -2.66 12.09 1.06
N ARG A 86 -3.24 11.43 2.05
CA ARG A 86 -2.86 11.59 3.47
C ARG A 86 -1.41 11.16 3.74
N LEU A 87 -0.94 10.08 3.11
CA LEU A 87 0.45 9.65 3.23
C LEU A 87 1.42 10.67 2.64
N VAL A 88 1.14 11.20 1.45
CA VAL A 88 1.95 12.23 0.80
C VAL A 88 1.96 13.52 1.62
N ASP A 89 0.80 13.96 2.10
CA ASP A 89 0.71 15.15 2.96
C ASP A 89 1.57 14.97 4.22
N GLU A 90 1.49 13.81 4.89
CA GLU A 90 2.27 13.52 6.11
C GLU A 90 3.79 13.46 5.84
N LEU A 91 4.22 12.89 4.70
CA LEU A 91 5.64 12.86 4.31
C LEU A 91 6.17 14.27 4.08
N LEU A 92 5.43 15.10 3.34
CA LEU A 92 5.81 16.47 3.05
C LEU A 92 5.86 17.33 4.32
N ASP A 93 4.89 17.17 5.22
CA ASP A 93 4.86 17.83 6.52
C ASP A 93 6.06 17.43 7.40
N ALA A 94 6.53 16.19 7.27
CA ALA A 94 7.74 15.70 7.94
C ALA A 94 9.06 16.11 7.24
N GLY A 95 9.00 16.78 6.09
CA GLY A 95 10.17 17.16 5.30
C GLY A 95 10.82 16.01 4.55
N ILE A 96 10.08 14.94 4.27
CA ILE A 96 10.52 13.73 3.59
C ILE A 96 9.98 13.74 2.15
N GLU A 97 10.86 13.64 1.16
CA GLU A 97 10.46 13.67 -0.26
C GLU A 97 9.73 12.37 -0.66
N PRO A 98 8.49 12.44 -1.19
CA PRO A 98 7.74 11.27 -1.63
C PRO A 98 8.20 10.78 -3.02
N PHE A 99 8.65 9.52 -3.12
CA PHE A 99 9.05 8.90 -4.39
C PHE A 99 8.09 7.76 -4.78
N ALA A 100 7.05 8.09 -5.55
CA ALA A 100 6.00 7.14 -5.91
C ALA A 100 6.42 6.17 -7.05
N THR A 101 6.30 4.87 -6.78
CA THR A 101 6.36 3.80 -7.79
C THR A 101 4.93 3.43 -8.21
N LEU A 102 4.59 3.58 -9.49
CA LEU A 102 3.22 3.33 -9.98
C LEU A 102 2.85 1.85 -10.03
N TYR A 103 3.82 0.96 -10.27
CA TYR A 103 3.58 -0.46 -10.35
C TYR A 103 4.66 -1.24 -9.61
N HIS A 104 4.24 -2.04 -8.64
CA HIS A 104 5.13 -2.91 -7.87
C HIS A 104 4.50 -4.30 -7.70
N TRP A 105 4.18 -4.90 -8.85
CA TRP A 105 3.72 -6.29 -9.03
C TRP A 105 2.27 -6.60 -8.61
N ASP A 106 1.55 -5.64 -8.06
CA ASP A 106 0.17 -5.75 -7.59
C ASP A 106 -0.85 -5.39 -8.68
N LEU A 107 -0.80 -6.10 -9.82
CA LEU A 107 -1.78 -5.96 -10.90
C LEU A 107 -3.17 -6.38 -10.39
N PRO A 108 -4.25 -5.61 -10.63
CA PRO A 108 -5.62 -6.03 -10.35
C PRO A 108 -5.94 -7.37 -11.02
N GLN A 109 -6.67 -8.23 -10.30
CA GLN A 109 -7.04 -9.58 -10.76
C GLN A 109 -8.04 -9.54 -11.94
#